data_AF-A0AAE0M3I5-F1
#
_entry.id   AF-A0AAE0M3I5-F1
#
_cell.length_a   1.000
_cell.length_b   1.000
_cell.length_c   1.000
_cell.angle_alpha   90.00
_cell.angle_beta   90.00
_cell.angle_gamma   90.00
#
_symmetry.space_group_name_H-M   'P 1'
#
loop_
_entity.id
_entity.type
_entity.pdbx_description
1 polymer ?
#
loop_
_entity_poly.entity_id
_entity_poly.type
_entity_poly.pdbx_seq_one_letter_code
_entity_poly.pdbx_strand_id
1 'polypeptide(L)'
;MALNRVNGPEDIYIGGVFAVRRARLVESFNITHVLSVIQYALNPEEETYRTTEHMSIDIDDMEDSDILIHLPRMVRFIEKGLYGETALPENRSRASGQTASETTTDNPDAITPADADQTAAQLARLDLAHDASFQSPQSQRQTGAVLVHCAMGKSRSVSAVVAYLLWKHPHRFGRSDPTTTSRRAVKQAVNWIRETRPMAEPNDGFMRQLELWWDMGCPAHSDDAVEKEPGYQRWAYNREVDDAVRIGRAPDYFRFEDEEAAKTGRLTRSTNANGIGAAAAAEPESMMELRCKKCRRMLATKPFVIPHQGKGNTEKSDCGHFFVEPLSWMRPTLEGGELEGRLCCPNTKCSASVGRYSWRGFKCSCGEWIAPAFSLQNSRVDEVMTSGTRADSAKVNAARRAAMGIRMPPGAAAAAAPKENL
;
A
#
# COMPACT_ATOMS: atom_id res chain seq x y z
N MET A 1 16.68 30.69 -14.99
CA MET A 1 15.91 29.53 -14.52
C MET A 1 14.52 30.00 -14.18
N ALA A 2 13.52 29.52 -14.92
CA ALA A 2 12.15 29.94 -14.78
C ALA A 2 11.45 29.20 -13.63
N LEU A 3 10.37 29.82 -13.16
CA LEU A 3 9.31 29.21 -12.37
C LEU A 3 8.28 28.70 -13.38
N ASN A 4 7.94 27.40 -13.33
CA ASN A 4 7.09 26.77 -14.33
C ASN A 4 5.80 26.30 -13.68
N ARG A 5 4.65 26.72 -14.23
CA ARG A 5 3.35 26.18 -13.84
C ARG A 5 3.22 24.74 -14.31
N VAL A 6 2.73 23.85 -13.45
CA VAL A 6 2.44 22.46 -13.80
C VAL A 6 1.15 22.43 -14.61
N ASN A 7 1.06 21.52 -15.59
CA ASN A 7 -0.18 21.36 -16.36
C ASN A 7 -1.32 20.87 -15.45
N GLY A 8 -2.50 21.47 -15.59
CA GLY A 8 -3.66 21.14 -14.76
C GLY A 8 -4.48 22.38 -14.38
N PRO A 9 -5.66 22.17 -13.76
CA PRO A 9 -6.47 23.26 -13.22
C PRO A 9 -5.81 23.95 -12.02
N GLU A 10 -4.90 23.29 -11.30
CA GLU A 10 -4.27 23.82 -10.10
C GLU A 10 -3.11 24.78 -10.40
N ASP A 11 -2.97 25.82 -9.56
CA ASP A 11 -1.86 26.78 -9.61
C ASP A 11 -0.65 26.28 -8.82
N ILE A 12 -0.08 25.16 -9.28
CA ILE A 12 1.17 24.59 -8.75
C ILE A 12 2.33 25.02 -9.63
N TYR A 13 3.38 25.54 -9.00
CA TYR A 13 4.58 26.00 -9.66
C TYR A 13 5.81 25.26 -9.16
N ILE A 14 6.74 24.93 -10.07
CA ILE A 14 8.03 24.30 -9.74
C ILE A 14 9.17 25.25 -10.08
N GLY A 15 10.10 25.42 -9.15
CA GLY A 15 11.27 26.27 -9.32
C GLY A 15 12.54 25.73 -8.65
N GLY A 16 13.67 26.37 -8.94
CA GLY A 16 14.89 26.24 -8.14
C GLY A 16 14.99 27.33 -7.09
N VAL A 17 16.05 27.30 -6.27
CA VAL A 17 16.25 28.26 -5.16
C VAL A 17 16.32 29.72 -5.64
N PHE A 18 16.81 29.97 -6.85
CA PHE A 18 16.84 31.31 -7.42
C PHE A 18 15.46 31.85 -7.79
N ALA A 19 14.46 30.99 -7.99
CA ALA A 19 13.09 31.41 -8.25
C ALA A 19 12.44 31.93 -6.97
N VAL A 20 12.59 31.19 -5.85
CA VAL A 20 12.04 31.63 -4.56
C VAL A 20 12.72 32.90 -4.04
N ARG A 21 14.01 33.14 -4.33
CA ARG A 21 14.74 34.36 -3.91
C ARG A 21 14.26 35.66 -4.57
N ARG A 22 13.41 35.59 -5.59
CA ARG A 22 12.93 36.77 -6.32
C ARG A 22 11.51 37.09 -5.87
N ALA A 23 11.36 37.97 -4.88
CA ALA A 23 10.06 38.38 -4.33
C ALA A 23 9.05 38.78 -5.43
N ARG A 24 9.50 39.56 -6.42
CA ARG A 24 8.70 39.94 -7.59
C ARG A 24 8.07 38.78 -8.35
N LEU A 25 8.75 37.63 -8.46
CA LEU A 25 8.17 36.45 -9.11
C LEU A 25 7.05 35.86 -8.26
N VAL A 26 7.27 35.76 -6.95
CA VAL A 26 6.28 35.24 -5.99
C VAL A 26 5.01 36.11 -6.00
N GLU A 27 5.16 37.44 -6.03
CA GLU A 27 4.06 38.39 -6.19
C GLU A 27 3.37 38.25 -7.55
N SER A 28 4.12 38.20 -8.65
CA SER A 28 3.54 38.19 -10.01
C SER A 28 2.70 36.95 -10.32
N PHE A 29 3.01 35.82 -9.69
CA PHE A 29 2.26 34.57 -9.81
C PHE A 29 1.27 34.37 -8.66
N ASN A 30 1.09 35.39 -7.81
CA ASN A 30 0.14 35.39 -6.70
C ASN A 30 0.34 34.21 -5.73
N ILE A 31 1.60 33.79 -5.54
CA ILE A 31 1.96 32.64 -4.72
C ILE A 31 1.68 32.95 -3.25
N THR A 32 0.87 32.10 -2.61
CA THR A 32 0.48 32.23 -1.20
C THR A 32 1.19 31.22 -0.31
N HIS A 33 1.66 30.10 -0.89
CA HIS A 33 2.33 29.02 -0.15
C HIS A 33 3.64 28.63 -0.82
N VAL A 34 4.68 28.43 -0.03
CA VAL A 34 5.99 27.97 -0.50
C VAL A 34 6.37 26.68 0.23
N LEU A 35 6.61 25.61 -0.53
CA LEU A 35 7.18 24.36 -0.06
C LEU A 35 8.65 24.27 -0.51
N SER A 36 9.56 24.37 0.44
CA SER A 36 11.00 24.15 0.25
C SER A 36 11.34 22.69 0.57
N VAL A 37 11.62 21.89 -0.45
CA VAL A 37 12.16 20.53 -0.31
C VAL A 37 13.69 20.59 -0.27
N ILE A 38 14.18 21.37 0.69
CA ILE A 38 15.57 21.65 1.07
C ILE A 38 15.53 22.52 2.33
N GLN A 39 16.52 22.45 3.22
CA GLN A 39 16.65 23.43 4.29
C GLN A 39 16.68 24.85 3.74
N TYR A 40 15.66 25.64 4.07
CA TYR A 40 15.53 27.00 3.58
C TYR A 40 14.74 27.86 4.56
N ALA A 41 15.06 29.15 4.62
CA ALA A 41 14.28 30.16 5.33
C ALA A 41 13.98 31.30 4.35
N LEU A 42 12.72 31.73 4.29
CA LEU A 42 12.34 32.93 3.54
C LEU A 42 12.92 34.18 4.21
N ASN A 43 13.19 35.23 3.42
CA ASN A 43 13.69 36.49 3.97
C ASN A 43 12.56 37.27 4.66
N PRO A 44 12.57 37.47 6.00
CA PRO A 44 11.48 38.15 6.70
C PRO A 44 11.38 39.66 6.41
N GLU A 45 12.44 40.25 5.84
CA GLU A 45 12.47 41.68 5.51
C GLU A 45 11.57 42.03 4.31
N GLU A 46 11.34 41.08 3.41
CA GLU A 46 10.50 41.26 2.23
C GLU A 46 9.02 41.09 2.59
N GLU A 47 8.20 42.07 2.22
CA GLU A 47 6.77 42.10 2.55
C GLU A 47 6.01 40.89 1.97
N THR A 48 6.36 40.47 0.74
CA THR A 48 5.78 39.30 0.09
C THR A 48 5.84 38.04 0.95
N TYR A 49 6.98 37.80 1.62
CA TYR A 49 7.18 36.57 2.38
C TYR A 49 6.53 36.62 3.76
N ARG A 50 6.14 37.81 4.25
CA ARG A 50 5.43 37.94 5.53
C ARG A 50 4.02 37.37 5.47
N THR A 51 3.40 37.42 4.30
CA THR A 51 2.05 36.90 4.05
C THR A 51 2.04 35.50 3.43
N THR A 52 3.21 34.97 3.09
CA THR A 52 3.37 33.65 2.47
C THR A 52 3.48 32.57 3.54
N GLU A 53 2.64 31.54 3.50
CA GLU A 53 2.81 30.35 4.36
C GLU A 53 3.99 29.51 3.84
N HIS A 54 4.92 29.14 4.73
CA HIS A 54 6.16 28.48 4.35
C HIS A 54 6.36 27.16 5.09
N MET A 55 6.70 26.12 4.33
CA MET A 55 7.14 24.84 4.88
C MET A 55 8.50 24.47 4.30
N SER A 56 9.47 24.20 5.19
CA SER A 56 10.78 23.67 4.83
C SER A 56 10.92 22.23 5.30
N ILE A 57 11.39 21.36 4.40
CA ILE A 57 11.74 19.97 4.68
C ILE A 57 13.20 19.80 4.32
N ASP A 58 14.01 19.52 5.34
CA ASP A 58 15.44 19.33 5.20
C ASP A 58 15.72 17.92 4.69
N ILE A 59 16.01 17.82 3.39
CA ILE A 59 16.35 16.56 2.73
C ILE A 59 17.33 16.80 1.59
N ASP A 60 18.33 15.94 1.50
CA ASP A 60 19.33 15.93 0.45
C ASP A 60 18.85 15.19 -0.80
N ASP A 61 19.50 15.44 -1.93
CA ASP A 61 19.17 14.80 -3.21
C ASP A 61 20.02 13.53 -3.41
N MET A 62 19.88 12.58 -2.49
CA MET A 62 20.60 11.31 -2.51
C MET A 62 19.61 10.14 -2.58
N GLU A 63 20.03 9.02 -3.15
CA GLU A 63 19.16 7.86 -3.34
C GLU A 63 18.79 7.13 -2.03
N ASP A 64 19.61 7.28 -1.00
CA ASP A 64 19.43 6.72 0.34
C ASP A 64 18.57 7.60 1.25
N SER A 65 18.36 8.87 0.88
CA SER A 65 17.52 9.81 1.62
C SER A 65 16.05 9.39 1.62
N ASP A 66 15.39 9.53 2.77
CA ASP A 66 13.98 9.16 2.97
C ASP A 66 13.06 10.33 2.62
N ILE A 67 12.57 10.39 1.38
CA ILE A 67 11.55 11.37 1.01
C ILE A 67 10.14 10.85 1.28
N LEU A 68 9.96 9.52 1.29
CA LEU A 68 8.68 8.84 1.43
C LEU A 68 7.97 9.22 2.72
N ILE A 69 8.71 9.25 3.83
CA ILE A 69 8.23 9.66 5.15
C ILE A 69 7.61 11.06 5.16
N HIS A 70 8.06 11.95 4.28
CA HIS A 70 7.61 13.34 4.23
C HIS A 70 6.47 13.60 3.25
N LEU A 71 6.18 12.66 2.33
CA LEU A 71 5.18 12.85 1.29
C LEU A 71 3.78 13.20 1.83
N PRO A 72 3.25 12.57 2.91
CA PRO A 72 1.93 12.93 3.43
C PRO A 72 1.85 14.42 3.80
N ARG A 73 2.85 14.91 4.54
CA ARG A 73 2.93 16.30 4.97
C ARG A 73 3.06 17.26 3.79
N MET A 74 3.89 16.92 2.79
CA MET A 74 4.04 17.70 1.55
C MET A 74 2.72 17.79 0.78
N VAL A 75 2.04 16.66 0.58
CA VAL A 75 0.78 16.56 -0.15
C VAL A 75 -0.31 17.38 0.54
N ARG A 76 -0.43 17.26 1.87
CA ARG A 76 -1.38 18.04 2.67
C ARG A 76 -1.11 19.54 2.60
N PHE A 77 0.16 19.95 2.65
CA PHE A 77 0.55 21.36 2.51
C PHE A 77 0.18 21.92 1.14
N ILE A 78 0.44 21.18 0.06
CA ILE A 78 0.05 21.58 -1.30
C ILE A 78 -1.48 21.67 -1.42
N GLU A 79 -2.22 20.67 -0.92
CA GLU A 79 -3.69 20.69 -0.95
C GLU A 79 -4.27 21.87 -0.18
N LYS A 80 -3.79 22.11 1.05
CA LYS A 80 -4.18 23.26 1.88
C LYS A 80 -3.90 24.58 1.15
N GLY A 81 -2.74 24.69 0.51
CA GLY A 81 -2.35 25.90 -0.20
C GLY A 81 -3.18 26.20 -1.44
N LEU A 82 -3.69 25.17 -2.11
CA LEU A 82 -4.52 25.32 -3.32
C LEU A 82 -5.99 25.60 -2.99
N TYR A 83 -6.54 24.92 -1.98
CA TYR A 83 -8.00 24.92 -1.72
C TYR A 83 -8.41 25.48 -0.35
N GLY A 84 -7.47 25.82 0.52
CA GLY A 84 -7.73 26.24 1.90
C GLY A 84 -8.03 25.07 2.85
N GLU A 85 -8.31 25.41 4.10
CA GLU A 85 -8.40 24.45 5.23
C GLU A 85 -9.67 23.58 5.21
N THR A 86 -10.66 23.91 4.37
CA THR A 86 -11.98 23.23 4.30
C THR A 86 -12.02 21.98 3.41
N ALA A 87 -10.89 21.56 2.83
CA ALA A 87 -10.86 20.55 1.75
C ALA A 87 -10.26 19.18 2.12
N LEU A 88 -9.79 18.94 3.35
CA LEU A 88 -9.35 17.61 3.75
C LEU A 88 -10.58 16.71 3.97
N PRO A 89 -10.70 15.55 3.30
CA PRO A 89 -11.84 14.66 3.50
C PRO A 89 -11.74 14.02 4.89
N GLU A 90 -12.49 14.55 5.86
CA GLU A 90 -12.78 13.82 7.08
C GLU A 90 -13.53 12.53 6.69
N ASN A 91 -12.85 11.41 6.90
CA ASN A 91 -13.38 10.08 7.17
C ASN A 91 -14.82 9.82 6.66
N ARG A 92 -14.96 9.32 5.43
CA ARG A 92 -16.24 8.72 4.95
C ARG A 92 -16.46 7.38 5.66
N SER A 93 -16.78 7.45 6.94
CA SER A 93 -17.19 6.32 7.77
C SER A 93 -18.58 6.63 8.35
N ARG A 94 -19.60 6.02 7.73
CA ARG A 94 -20.91 5.68 8.31
C ARG A 94 -21.73 6.79 8.98
N ALA A 95 -22.75 7.26 8.27
CA ALA A 95 -24.02 7.65 8.88
C ALA A 95 -25.18 7.31 7.94
N SER A 96 -25.59 6.05 7.96
CA SER A 96 -26.90 5.62 7.50
C SER A 96 -27.53 4.85 8.67
N GLY A 97 -28.61 5.40 9.22
CA GLY A 97 -29.51 4.71 10.14
C GLY A 97 -29.59 5.32 11.53
N GLN A 98 -30.43 6.34 11.69
CA GLN A 98 -31.30 6.39 12.86
C GLN A 98 -32.72 6.71 12.40
N THR A 99 -33.56 5.68 12.54
CA THR A 99 -35.02 5.73 12.53
C THR A 99 -35.51 5.99 13.95
N ALA A 100 -36.38 6.97 14.11
CA ALA A 100 -37.50 7.00 15.06
C ALA A 100 -38.43 8.12 14.56
N SER A 101 -39.52 7.80 13.86
CA SER A 101 -40.84 7.46 14.42
C SER A 101 -41.49 8.65 15.13
N GLU A 102 -42.46 9.30 14.47
CA GLU A 102 -43.74 9.67 15.08
C GLU A 102 -44.80 9.98 14.00
N THR A 103 -45.65 8.97 13.79
CA THR A 103 -47.11 8.99 13.63
C THR A 103 -47.82 10.13 12.86
N THR A 104 -48.26 9.73 11.67
CA THR A 104 -49.56 9.92 10.98
C THR A 104 -50.77 10.46 11.76
N THR A 105 -51.53 11.34 11.10
CA THR A 105 -52.96 11.23 10.68
C THR A 105 -53.25 12.48 9.81
N ASP A 106 -53.98 12.53 8.70
CA ASP A 106 -54.98 11.66 8.08
C ASP A 106 -55.01 11.90 6.55
N ASN A 107 -55.30 10.82 5.81
CA ASN A 107 -55.79 10.77 4.41
C ASN A 107 -57.31 11.12 4.42
N PRO A 108 -58.12 11.05 3.33
CA PRO A 108 -57.90 10.67 1.93
C PRO A 108 -58.55 11.68 0.94
N ASP A 109 -58.35 11.65 -0.38
CA ASP A 109 -59.06 10.84 -1.38
C ASP A 109 -58.37 11.15 -2.74
N ALA A 110 -57.72 10.22 -3.45
CA ALA A 110 -58.23 9.09 -4.23
C ALA A 110 -58.30 9.40 -5.74
N ILE A 111 -57.79 8.42 -6.52
CA ILE A 111 -58.10 8.08 -7.93
C ILE A 111 -57.14 8.63 -9.02
N THR A 112 -56.12 7.81 -9.31
CA THR A 112 -55.51 7.49 -10.63
C THR A 112 -56.57 6.92 -11.61
N PRO A 113 -56.35 6.68 -12.94
CA PRO A 113 -55.08 6.28 -13.57
C PRO A 113 -54.87 6.62 -15.08
N ALA A 114 -53.73 6.12 -15.56
CA ALA A 114 -53.49 5.53 -16.88
C ALA A 114 -52.86 6.41 -17.99
N ASP A 115 -51.66 5.96 -18.41
CA ASP A 115 -51.26 5.58 -19.79
C ASP A 115 -51.59 6.53 -20.94
N ALA A 116 -50.77 6.78 -21.94
CA ALA A 116 -49.41 6.46 -22.32
C ALA A 116 -49.19 7.27 -23.62
N ASP A 117 -47.93 7.65 -23.86
CA ASP A 117 -47.31 7.71 -25.19
C ASP A 117 -48.02 8.49 -26.32
N GLN A 118 -47.49 9.68 -26.65
CA GLN A 118 -47.43 10.12 -28.04
C GLN A 118 -46.39 11.22 -28.25
N THR A 119 -45.33 10.81 -28.94
CA THR A 119 -44.38 11.63 -29.66
C THR A 119 -45.04 12.35 -30.84
N ALA A 120 -44.38 13.41 -31.30
CA ALA A 120 -44.51 14.01 -32.63
C ALA A 120 -45.68 14.98 -32.88
N ALA A 121 -45.53 16.19 -32.35
CA ALA A 121 -45.80 17.43 -33.08
C ALA A 121 -44.91 18.51 -32.46
N GLN A 122 -44.26 19.44 -33.12
CA GLN A 122 -44.09 19.75 -34.54
C GLN A 122 -43.14 20.95 -34.49
N LEU A 123 -41.90 20.75 -34.95
CA LEU A 123 -40.97 21.83 -35.23
C LEU A 123 -41.66 22.85 -36.14
N ALA A 124 -41.92 24.05 -35.63
CA ALA A 124 -42.29 25.18 -36.47
C ALA A 124 -41.82 26.50 -35.84
N ARG A 125 -40.75 27.03 -36.46
CA ARG A 125 -40.49 28.45 -36.76
C ARG A 125 -39.78 29.30 -35.68
N LEU A 126 -38.49 29.52 -35.95
CA LEU A 126 -37.73 30.79 -35.94
C LEU A 126 -38.61 32.05 -35.70
N ASP A 127 -38.27 33.06 -34.91
CA ASP A 127 -36.96 33.73 -34.83
C ASP A 127 -36.96 34.87 -33.76
N LEU A 128 -35.74 35.31 -33.37
CA LEU A 128 -35.34 36.59 -32.75
C LEU A 128 -35.59 36.93 -31.25
N ALA A 129 -34.49 36.80 -30.49
CA ALA A 129 -33.74 37.86 -29.80
C ALA A 129 -34.02 38.20 -28.31
N HIS A 130 -32.89 38.27 -27.58
CA HIS A 130 -32.63 38.86 -26.25
C HIS A 130 -33.30 38.19 -25.04
N ASP A 131 -32.52 37.45 -24.24
CA ASP A 131 -32.26 37.90 -22.86
C ASP A 131 -31.07 37.16 -22.23
N ALA A 132 -30.39 37.86 -21.33
CA ALA A 132 -29.14 37.48 -20.68
C ALA A 132 -29.19 36.10 -20.02
N SER A 133 -28.22 35.25 -20.36
CA SER A 133 -27.94 34.04 -19.59
C SER A 133 -27.52 34.45 -18.18
N PHE A 134 -28.44 34.21 -17.24
CA PHE A 134 -28.26 34.19 -15.81
C PHE A 134 -27.11 33.24 -15.46
N GLN A 135 -25.89 33.76 -15.41
CA GLN A 135 -24.77 33.09 -14.75
C GLN A 135 -25.02 33.21 -13.26
N SER A 136 -25.31 32.09 -12.62
CA SER A 136 -25.29 32.00 -11.17
C SER A 136 -23.92 32.49 -10.67
N PRO A 137 -23.87 33.34 -9.62
CA PRO A 137 -22.61 33.77 -9.05
C PRO A 137 -21.98 32.56 -8.36
N GLN A 138 -21.12 31.84 -9.08
CA GLN A 138 -20.14 30.98 -8.44
C GLN A 138 -19.27 31.90 -7.60
N SER A 139 -19.47 31.88 -6.28
CA SER A 139 -18.56 32.53 -5.34
C SER A 139 -17.15 32.12 -5.75
N GLN A 140 -16.32 33.07 -6.18
CA GLN A 140 -14.92 32.81 -6.47
C GLN A 140 -14.29 32.23 -5.20
N ARG A 141 -14.17 30.90 -5.13
CA ARG A 141 -13.35 30.28 -4.10
C ARG A 141 -11.96 30.80 -4.36
N GLN A 142 -11.40 31.56 -3.42
CA GLN A 142 -10.02 32.01 -3.52
C GLN A 142 -9.13 30.77 -3.50
N THR A 143 -8.75 30.28 -4.68
CA THR A 143 -7.75 29.24 -4.83
C THR A 143 -6.38 29.88 -4.63
N GLY A 144 -5.59 29.37 -3.70
CA GLY A 144 -4.23 29.84 -3.51
C GLY A 144 -3.30 29.25 -4.57
N ALA A 145 -2.09 29.80 -4.68
CA ALA A 145 -1.04 29.30 -5.55
C ALA A 145 0.15 28.80 -4.74
N VAL A 146 0.67 27.63 -5.13
CA VAL A 146 1.71 26.93 -4.37
C VAL A 146 2.99 26.84 -5.20
N LEU A 147 4.10 27.35 -4.65
CA LEU A 147 5.43 27.16 -5.21
C LEU A 147 6.15 26.03 -4.48
N VAL A 148 6.52 24.98 -5.21
CA VAL A 148 7.37 23.90 -4.72
C VAL A 148 8.77 24.05 -5.31
N HIS A 149 9.79 24.19 -4.46
CA HIS A 149 11.16 24.34 -4.91
C HIS A 149 12.15 23.48 -4.13
N CYS A 150 13.31 23.25 -4.74
CA CYS A 150 14.50 22.72 -4.07
C CYS A 150 15.71 23.56 -4.52
N ALA A 151 16.91 22.97 -4.65
CA ALA A 151 18.06 23.67 -5.23
C ALA A 151 17.85 23.99 -6.72
N MET A 152 17.72 22.96 -7.56
CA MET A 152 17.59 23.11 -9.03
C MET A 152 16.15 23.08 -9.53
N GLY A 153 15.20 22.60 -8.73
CA GLY A 153 13.85 22.29 -9.21
C GLY A 153 13.83 21.10 -10.16
N LYS A 154 14.65 20.06 -9.89
CA LYS A 154 14.88 18.89 -10.76
C LYS A 154 14.35 17.59 -10.15
N SER A 155 14.77 17.28 -8.93
CA SER A 155 14.53 15.97 -8.29
C SER A 155 13.61 16.07 -7.07
N ARG A 156 14.09 16.60 -5.94
CA ARG A 156 13.33 16.77 -4.68
C ARG A 156 11.96 17.43 -4.83
N SER A 157 11.91 18.65 -5.38
CA SER A 157 10.66 19.39 -5.59
C SER A 157 9.72 18.70 -6.58
N VAL A 158 10.29 18.07 -7.62
CA VAL A 158 9.51 17.31 -8.61
C VAL A 158 8.89 16.09 -7.94
N SER A 159 9.61 15.40 -7.07
CA SER A 159 9.12 14.24 -6.32
C SER A 159 7.91 14.59 -5.45
N ALA A 160 7.97 15.73 -4.75
CA ALA A 160 6.84 16.23 -3.96
C ALA A 160 5.59 16.51 -4.83
N VAL A 161 5.76 17.13 -5.99
CA VAL A 161 4.64 17.39 -6.91
C VAL A 161 4.12 16.10 -7.55
N VAL A 162 5.00 15.15 -7.90
CA VAL A 162 4.57 13.83 -8.39
C VAL A 162 3.71 13.13 -7.34
N ALA A 163 4.14 13.12 -6.08
CA ALA A 163 3.36 12.52 -5.00
C ALA A 163 1.96 13.14 -4.88
N TYR A 164 1.87 14.47 -4.99
CA TYR A 164 0.59 15.19 -5.00
C TYR A 164 -0.29 14.82 -6.20
N LEU A 165 0.27 14.79 -7.41
CA LEU A 165 -0.48 14.44 -8.62
C LEU A 165 -1.01 13.00 -8.56
N LEU A 166 -0.18 12.05 -8.09
CA LEU A 166 -0.59 10.65 -7.93
C LEU A 166 -1.72 10.49 -6.91
N TRP A 167 -1.67 11.26 -5.81
CA TRP A 167 -2.70 11.27 -4.79
C TRP A 167 -4.02 11.92 -5.26
N LYS A 168 -3.94 13.09 -5.90
CA LYS A 168 -5.12 13.88 -6.31
C LYS A 168 -5.80 13.33 -7.55
N HIS A 169 -5.02 12.87 -8.53
CA HIS A 169 -5.50 12.45 -9.85
C HIS A 169 -5.12 10.99 -10.19
N PRO A 170 -5.41 10.01 -9.33
CA PRO A 170 -4.94 8.63 -9.51
C PRO A 170 -5.46 8.00 -10.81
N HIS A 171 -6.68 8.31 -11.24
CA HIS A 171 -7.25 7.80 -12.49
C HIS A 171 -6.49 8.25 -13.74
N ARG A 172 -5.89 9.46 -13.72
CA ARG A 172 -5.08 9.99 -14.83
C ARG A 172 -3.85 9.13 -15.09
N PHE A 173 -3.29 8.55 -14.03
CA PHE A 173 -2.07 7.75 -14.07
C PHE A 173 -2.34 6.24 -14.02
N GLY A 174 -3.57 5.83 -14.32
CA GLY A 174 -3.91 4.42 -14.53
C GLY A 174 -4.32 3.63 -13.29
N ARG A 175 -4.78 4.27 -12.20
CA ARG A 175 -5.24 3.52 -10.99
C ARG A 175 -6.35 2.51 -11.26
N SER A 176 -7.22 2.80 -12.23
CA SER A 176 -8.32 1.91 -12.62
C SER A 176 -7.91 0.82 -13.61
N ASP A 177 -6.70 0.89 -14.17
CA ASP A 177 -6.22 -0.05 -15.17
C ASP A 177 -5.39 -1.16 -14.48
N PRO A 178 -5.85 -2.43 -14.51
CA PRO A 178 -5.16 -3.54 -13.85
C PRO A 178 -3.77 -3.83 -14.44
N THR A 179 -3.46 -3.30 -15.63
CA THR A 179 -2.14 -3.48 -16.28
C THR A 179 -1.13 -2.41 -15.87
N THR A 180 -1.58 -1.36 -15.18
CA THR A 180 -0.71 -0.26 -14.78
C THR A 180 0.10 -0.62 -13.54
N THR A 181 1.42 -0.70 -13.72
CA THR A 181 2.38 -0.86 -12.61
C THR A 181 2.67 0.48 -11.94
N SER A 182 3.11 0.45 -10.67
CA SER A 182 3.56 1.65 -9.95
C SER A 182 4.63 2.42 -10.72
N ARG A 183 5.63 1.71 -11.25
CA ARG A 183 6.66 2.29 -12.13
C ARG A 183 6.08 3.05 -13.31
N ARG A 184 5.05 2.51 -13.97
CA ARG A 184 4.42 3.15 -15.12
C ARG A 184 3.68 4.42 -14.69
N ALA A 185 2.89 4.35 -13.61
CA ALA A 185 2.15 5.50 -13.07
C ALA A 185 3.09 6.65 -12.69
N VAL A 186 4.16 6.36 -11.95
CA VAL A 186 5.16 7.37 -11.53
C VAL A 186 5.86 7.99 -12.75
N LYS A 187 6.28 7.18 -13.73
CA LYS A 187 6.88 7.70 -14.96
C LYS A 187 5.94 8.60 -15.76
N GLN A 188 4.65 8.26 -15.83
CA GLN A 188 3.65 9.11 -16.48
C GLN A 188 3.50 10.46 -15.74
N ALA A 189 3.47 10.46 -14.41
CA ALA A 189 3.41 11.69 -13.62
C ALA A 189 4.67 12.56 -13.77
N VAL A 190 5.87 11.96 -13.83
CA VAL A 190 7.10 12.71 -14.14
C VAL A 190 7.04 13.31 -15.56
N ASN A 191 6.59 12.54 -16.55
CA ASN A 191 6.46 13.01 -17.92
C ASN A 191 5.43 14.14 -18.05
N TRP A 192 4.34 14.10 -17.28
CA TRP A 192 3.37 15.19 -17.20
C TRP A 192 4.01 16.51 -16.74
N ILE A 193 4.90 16.46 -15.74
CA ILE A 193 5.66 17.63 -15.29
C ILE A 193 6.69 18.07 -16.34
N ARG A 194 7.29 17.13 -17.08
CA ARG A 194 8.28 17.43 -18.14
C ARG A 194 7.72 18.27 -19.28
N GLU A 195 6.41 18.24 -19.52
CA GLU A 195 5.76 19.07 -20.53
C GLU A 195 5.99 20.57 -20.29
N THR A 196 6.01 21.02 -19.03
CA THR A 196 6.31 22.42 -18.69
C THR A 196 7.69 22.63 -18.10
N ARG A 197 8.32 21.56 -17.59
CA ARG A 197 9.68 21.59 -17.03
C ARG A 197 10.53 20.40 -17.50
N PRO A 198 11.15 20.47 -18.70
CA PRO A 198 11.84 19.34 -19.34
C PRO A 198 12.99 18.71 -18.52
N MET A 199 13.63 19.50 -17.65
CA MET A 199 14.71 19.04 -16.76
C MET A 199 14.22 18.21 -15.56
N ALA A 200 12.91 18.02 -15.38
CA ALA A 200 12.36 17.25 -14.27
C ALA A 200 12.84 15.79 -14.33
N GLU A 201 13.51 15.35 -13.27
CA GLU A 201 14.13 14.03 -13.19
C GLU A 201 14.50 13.77 -11.72
N PRO A 202 13.57 13.15 -10.94
CA PRO A 202 13.87 12.58 -9.65
C PRO A 202 15.02 11.57 -9.71
N ASN A 203 15.81 11.48 -8.65
CA ASN A 203 16.81 10.42 -8.52
C ASN A 203 16.15 9.04 -8.40
N ASP A 204 16.92 7.97 -8.64
CA ASP A 204 16.38 6.60 -8.68
C ASP A 204 15.82 6.13 -7.32
N GLY A 205 16.41 6.60 -6.21
CA GLY A 205 15.90 6.34 -4.86
C GLY A 205 14.51 6.93 -4.64
N PHE A 206 14.29 8.18 -5.05
CA PHE A 206 13.00 8.84 -4.98
C PHE A 206 11.99 8.23 -5.95
N MET A 207 12.43 7.79 -7.14
CA MET A 207 11.55 7.04 -8.05
C MET A 207 11.03 5.76 -7.40
N ARG A 208 11.90 4.96 -6.75
CA ARG A 208 11.48 3.76 -6.00
C ARG A 208 10.54 4.09 -4.84
N GLN A 209 10.80 5.16 -4.12
CA GLN A 209 9.94 5.62 -3.02
C GLN A 209 8.57 6.11 -3.52
N LEU A 210 8.49 6.75 -4.69
CA LEU A 210 7.22 7.12 -5.33
C LEU A 210 6.45 5.90 -5.86
N GLU A 211 7.16 4.84 -6.30
CA GLU A 211 6.53 3.56 -6.62
C GLU A 211 5.86 2.97 -5.36
N LEU A 212 6.57 2.98 -4.21
CA LEU A 212 6.02 2.51 -2.93
C LEU A 212 4.86 3.40 -2.45
N TRP A 213 4.95 4.73 -2.61
CA TRP A 213 3.85 5.67 -2.34
C TRP A 213 2.58 5.29 -3.11
N TRP A 214 2.71 4.96 -4.40
CA TRP A 214 1.59 4.49 -5.21
C TRP A 214 1.06 3.14 -4.72
N ASP A 215 1.93 2.18 -4.43
CA ASP A 215 1.53 0.83 -3.99
C ASP A 215 0.78 0.88 -2.64
N MET A 216 1.16 1.79 -1.74
CA MET A 216 0.43 2.07 -0.48
C MET A 216 -0.88 2.83 -0.69
N GLY A 217 -1.19 3.25 -1.91
CA GLY A 217 -2.42 4.00 -2.22
C GLY A 217 -2.38 5.47 -1.83
N CYS A 218 -1.18 6.06 -1.77
CA CYS A 218 -0.96 7.47 -1.48
C CYS A 218 -1.58 7.93 -0.14
N PRO A 219 -1.19 7.35 1.00
CA PRO A 219 -1.78 7.66 2.30
C PRO A 219 -1.42 9.08 2.78
N ALA A 220 -2.34 10.03 2.64
CA ALA A 220 -2.16 11.44 3.04
C ALA A 220 -3.19 11.96 4.06
N HIS A 221 -3.80 11.06 4.85
CA HIS A 221 -4.86 11.41 5.82
C HIS A 221 -4.31 12.10 7.09
N SER A 222 -3.04 11.87 7.42
CA SER A 222 -2.30 12.51 8.51
C SER A 222 -0.81 12.62 8.14
N ASP A 223 -0.03 13.40 8.89
CA ASP A 223 1.41 13.56 8.61
C ASP A 223 2.22 12.27 8.82
N ASP A 224 1.77 11.43 9.75
CA ASP A 224 2.37 10.13 10.11
C ASP A 224 1.72 8.94 9.36
N ALA A 225 0.92 9.21 8.32
CA ALA A 225 0.14 8.18 7.63
C ALA A 225 1.03 7.09 7.00
N VAL A 226 2.18 7.47 6.44
CA VAL A 226 3.16 6.54 5.85
C VAL A 226 3.83 5.67 6.91
N GLU A 227 4.12 6.19 8.10
CA GLU A 227 4.78 5.44 9.19
C GLU A 227 3.97 4.23 9.66
N LYS A 228 2.64 4.34 9.52
CA LYS A 228 1.70 3.29 9.93
C LYS A 228 1.52 2.22 8.85
N GLU A 229 1.93 2.48 7.62
CA GLU A 229 1.77 1.52 6.53
C GLU A 229 2.78 0.36 6.65
N PRO A 230 2.33 -0.91 6.64
CA PRO A 230 3.22 -2.06 6.72
C PRO A 230 4.26 -2.11 5.58
N GLY A 231 3.89 -1.61 4.40
CA GLY A 231 4.80 -1.54 3.24
C GLY A 231 6.00 -0.62 3.50
N TYR A 232 5.76 0.54 4.10
CA TYR A 232 6.81 1.48 4.49
C TYR A 232 7.67 0.92 5.62
N GLN A 233 7.07 0.37 6.67
CA GLN A 233 7.81 -0.19 7.80
C GLN A 233 8.76 -1.31 7.37
N ARG A 234 8.32 -2.17 6.44
CA ARG A 234 9.18 -3.22 5.87
C ARG A 234 10.33 -2.62 5.05
N TRP A 235 10.06 -1.61 4.23
CA TRP A 235 11.09 -0.93 3.44
C TRP A 235 12.13 -0.24 4.34
N ALA A 236 11.68 0.49 5.36
CA ALA A 236 12.55 1.17 6.33
C ALA A 236 13.42 0.17 7.10
N TYR A 237 12.82 -0.95 7.55
CA TYR A 237 13.55 -2.04 8.19
C TYR A 237 14.63 -2.64 7.29
N ASN A 238 14.31 -2.95 6.02
CA ASN A 238 15.30 -3.50 5.09
C ASN A 238 16.47 -2.54 4.85
N ARG A 239 16.22 -1.22 4.82
CA ARG A 239 17.30 -0.22 4.70
C ARG A 239 18.21 -0.25 5.93
N GLU A 240 17.63 -0.30 7.13
CA GLU A 240 18.40 -0.42 8.38
C GLU A 240 19.24 -1.70 8.42
N VAL A 241 18.68 -2.82 7.95
CA VAL A 241 19.39 -4.09 7.81
C VAL A 241 20.58 -3.95 6.86
N ASP A 242 20.37 -3.37 5.67
CA ASP A 242 21.43 -3.16 4.68
C ASP A 242 22.56 -2.28 5.23
N ASP A 243 22.22 -1.24 5.99
CA ASP A 243 23.19 -0.34 6.61
C ASP A 243 23.99 -1.04 7.72
N ALA A 244 23.32 -1.80 8.60
CA ALA A 244 23.97 -2.61 9.63
C ALA A 244 24.94 -3.63 9.02
N VAL A 245 24.50 -4.31 7.96
CA VAL A 245 25.30 -5.28 7.21
C VAL A 245 26.51 -4.62 6.57
N ARG A 246 26.38 -3.40 6.03
CA ARG A 246 27.48 -2.65 5.44
C ARG A 246 28.56 -2.30 6.45
N ILE A 247 28.19 -2.09 7.71
CA ILE A 247 29.10 -1.85 8.84
C ILE A 247 29.60 -3.17 9.45
N GLY A 248 29.13 -4.33 8.96
CA GLY A 248 29.55 -5.65 9.42
C GLY A 248 28.92 -6.03 10.76
N ARG A 249 27.69 -5.57 11.04
CA ARG A 249 26.93 -5.88 12.25
C ARG A 249 25.57 -6.48 11.90
N ALA A 250 25.00 -7.24 12.84
CA ALA A 250 23.59 -7.59 12.78
C ALA A 250 22.74 -6.34 13.13
N PRO A 251 21.49 -6.25 12.65
CA PRO A 251 20.57 -5.19 13.04
C PRO A 251 20.31 -5.18 14.55
N ASP A 252 20.14 -4.00 15.15
CA ASP A 252 19.84 -3.84 16.57
C ASP A 252 18.35 -4.11 16.89
N TYR A 253 17.47 -3.90 15.91
CA TYR A 253 16.04 -4.19 15.98
C TYR A 253 15.66 -5.26 14.95
N PHE A 254 14.70 -6.13 15.28
CA PHE A 254 14.20 -7.19 14.40
C PHE A 254 12.70 -7.04 14.15
N ARG A 255 12.31 -6.93 12.88
CA ARG A 255 10.91 -7.00 12.44
C ARG A 255 10.54 -8.45 12.14
N PHE A 256 9.56 -8.99 12.87
CA PHE A 256 9.05 -10.35 12.68
C PHE A 256 7.70 -10.31 11.96
N GLU A 257 7.62 -10.90 10.77
CA GLU A 257 6.45 -10.74 9.90
C GLU A 257 5.21 -11.49 10.41
N ASP A 258 5.39 -12.53 11.23
CA ASP A 258 4.28 -13.22 11.90
C ASP A 258 3.64 -12.40 13.03
N GLU A 259 4.42 -11.65 13.80
CA GLU A 259 3.91 -10.69 14.80
C GLU A 259 3.16 -9.53 14.12
N GLU A 260 3.69 -9.03 13.01
CA GLU A 260 3.07 -7.94 12.26
C GLU A 260 1.76 -8.38 11.60
N ALA A 261 1.74 -9.56 10.99
CA ALA A 261 0.52 -10.12 10.41
C ALA A 261 -0.55 -10.43 11.47
N ALA A 262 -0.15 -10.70 12.72
CA ALA A 262 -1.06 -10.84 13.85
C ALA A 262 -1.67 -9.48 14.25
N LYS A 263 -0.87 -8.40 14.29
CA LYS A 263 -1.35 -7.03 14.58
C LYS A 263 -2.34 -6.53 13.53
N THR A 264 -2.10 -6.79 12.26
CA THR A 264 -2.97 -6.33 11.16
C THR A 264 -4.18 -7.26 10.91
N GLY A 265 -4.38 -8.30 11.72
CA GLY A 265 -5.49 -9.24 11.57
C GLY A 265 -5.47 -10.07 10.27
N ARG A 266 -4.32 -10.14 9.58
CA ARG A 266 -4.21 -10.82 8.27
C ARG A 266 -4.26 -12.35 8.40
N LEU A 267 -3.96 -12.89 9.59
CA LEU A 267 -3.95 -14.34 9.88
C LEU A 267 -5.17 -14.84 10.69
N THR A 268 -5.98 -13.98 11.29
CA THR A 268 -7.04 -14.37 12.25
C THR A 268 -8.44 -14.52 11.63
N ARG A 269 -8.55 -14.94 10.36
CA ARG A 269 -9.82 -15.42 9.78
C ARG A 269 -9.92 -16.95 9.85
N SER A 270 -9.69 -17.54 11.01
CA SER A 270 -10.12 -18.93 11.27
C SER A 270 -10.09 -19.28 12.76
N THR A 271 -10.92 -18.63 13.56
CA THR A 271 -11.56 -19.21 14.75
C THR A 271 -12.51 -18.15 15.32
N ASN A 272 -13.70 -18.02 14.75
CA ASN A 272 -14.88 -17.58 15.50
C ASN A 272 -16.06 -18.33 14.90
N ALA A 273 -16.48 -19.40 15.60
CA ALA A 273 -17.80 -19.96 15.41
C ALA A 273 -18.81 -18.91 15.92
N ASN A 274 -19.82 -18.65 15.10
CA ASN A 274 -20.97 -17.75 15.30
C ASN A 274 -20.78 -16.30 14.85
N GLY A 275 -21.43 -15.97 13.73
CA GLY A 275 -21.64 -14.60 13.27
C GLY A 275 -21.95 -14.54 11.78
N ILE A 276 -23.24 -14.60 11.44
CA ILE A 276 -23.76 -14.46 10.07
C ILE A 276 -23.48 -13.02 9.59
N GLY A 277 -22.76 -12.87 8.48
CA GLY A 277 -22.56 -11.57 7.82
C GLY A 277 -21.64 -11.68 6.61
N ALA A 278 -22.20 -11.41 5.42
CA ALA A 278 -21.63 -11.67 4.12
C ALA A 278 -20.22 -11.08 3.88
N ALA A 279 -19.26 -11.94 3.53
CA ALA A 279 -17.98 -11.55 2.97
C ALA A 279 -17.95 -11.98 1.50
N ALA A 280 -17.70 -11.01 0.61
CA ALA A 280 -17.48 -11.22 -0.81
C ALA A 280 -16.34 -12.22 -1.06
N ALA A 281 -16.53 -13.02 -2.10
CA ALA A 281 -15.71 -14.14 -2.53
C ALA A 281 -14.19 -13.84 -2.48
N ALA A 282 -13.52 -14.37 -1.47
CA ALA A 282 -12.09 -14.66 -1.52
C ALA A 282 -11.98 -16.18 -1.66
N GLU A 283 -11.44 -16.62 -2.79
CA GLU A 283 -11.12 -18.02 -3.09
C GLU A 283 -10.33 -18.66 -1.93
N PRO A 284 -10.52 -19.96 -1.64
CA PRO A 284 -9.79 -20.65 -0.58
C PRO A 284 -8.33 -20.83 -1.04
N GLU A 285 -7.48 -19.85 -0.74
CA GLU A 285 -6.05 -19.99 -0.98
C GLU A 285 -5.51 -21.20 -0.20
N SER A 286 -5.00 -22.19 -0.93
CA SER A 286 -4.28 -23.34 -0.40
C SER A 286 -3.20 -22.87 0.60
N MET A 287 -3.46 -23.04 1.89
CA MET A 287 -2.49 -22.77 2.95
C MET A 287 -1.44 -23.87 2.95
N MET A 288 -0.30 -23.59 2.32
CA MET A 288 0.89 -24.42 2.42
C MET A 288 1.62 -24.07 3.74
N GLU A 289 1.98 -25.08 4.51
CA GLU A 289 2.72 -24.95 5.76
C GLU A 289 4.01 -25.76 5.71
N LEU A 290 5.10 -25.15 6.18
CA LEU A 290 6.40 -25.78 6.33
C LEU A 290 6.53 -26.31 7.77
N ARG A 291 6.76 -27.62 7.91
CA ARG A 291 6.84 -28.31 9.20
C ARG A 291 8.18 -29.02 9.37
N CYS A 292 8.73 -29.02 10.57
CA CYS A 292 9.97 -29.75 10.87
C CYS A 292 9.79 -31.27 10.62
N LYS A 293 10.68 -31.89 9.85
CA LYS A 293 10.58 -33.32 9.51
C LYS A 293 10.72 -34.27 10.71
N LYS A 294 11.48 -33.85 11.74
CA LYS A 294 11.73 -34.66 12.95
C LYS A 294 10.56 -34.65 13.94
N CYS A 295 9.88 -33.51 14.12
CA CYS A 295 8.85 -33.37 15.16
C CYS A 295 7.51 -32.80 14.67
N ARG A 296 7.37 -32.53 13.37
CA ARG A 296 6.18 -31.98 12.70
C ARG A 296 5.70 -30.61 13.21
N ARG A 297 6.49 -29.94 14.06
CA ARG A 297 6.27 -28.54 14.49
C ARG A 297 6.26 -27.62 13.28
N MET A 298 5.25 -26.75 13.18
CA MET A 298 5.17 -25.71 12.14
C MET A 298 6.30 -24.70 12.32
N LEU A 299 6.99 -24.38 11.22
CA LEU A 299 8.10 -23.44 11.16
C LEU A 299 7.73 -22.19 10.38
N ALA A 300 7.00 -22.31 9.27
CA ALA A 300 6.56 -21.18 8.45
C ALA A 300 5.27 -21.51 7.70
N THR A 301 4.58 -20.49 7.23
CA THR A 301 3.40 -20.61 6.35
C THR A 301 3.70 -19.93 5.02
N LYS A 302 2.95 -20.28 3.96
CA LYS A 302 3.14 -19.77 2.59
C LYS A 302 3.32 -18.24 2.48
N PRO A 303 2.55 -17.40 3.21
CA PRO A 303 2.70 -15.95 3.12
C PRO A 303 4.09 -15.43 3.51
N PHE A 304 4.83 -16.17 4.34
CA PHE A 304 6.16 -15.80 4.80
C PHE A 304 7.29 -16.47 4.00
N VAL A 305 6.96 -17.22 2.96
CA VAL A 305 7.96 -17.84 2.08
C VAL A 305 8.29 -16.87 0.95
N ILE A 306 9.57 -16.50 0.83
CA ILE A 306 10.05 -15.62 -0.21
C ILE A 306 10.18 -16.44 -1.50
N PRO A 307 9.36 -16.15 -2.53
CA PRO A 307 9.48 -16.80 -3.82
C PRO A 307 10.78 -16.33 -4.47
N HIS A 308 11.52 -17.27 -5.03
CA HIS A 308 12.75 -16.98 -5.75
C HIS A 308 12.87 -18.03 -6.86
N GLN A 309 13.20 -17.59 -8.06
CA GLN A 309 13.20 -18.43 -9.25
C GLN A 309 14.55 -18.28 -9.92
N GLY A 310 15.24 -19.41 -10.08
CA GLY A 310 16.51 -19.41 -10.78
C GLY A 310 16.34 -18.87 -12.19
N LYS A 311 17.38 -18.21 -12.73
CA LYS A 311 17.44 -17.72 -14.12
C LYS A 311 17.43 -18.87 -15.17
N GLY A 312 17.00 -20.08 -14.80
CA GLY A 312 16.86 -21.25 -15.64
C GLY A 312 15.40 -21.52 -16.00
N ASN A 313 15.13 -21.54 -17.29
CA ASN A 313 13.83 -21.73 -17.92
C ASN A 313 13.27 -23.15 -17.67
N THR A 314 12.62 -23.39 -16.53
CA THR A 314 11.75 -24.56 -16.28
C THR A 314 10.81 -24.28 -15.12
N GLU A 315 9.52 -24.58 -15.30
CA GLU A 315 8.39 -24.33 -14.37
C GLU A 315 8.49 -25.06 -13.00
N LYS A 316 9.62 -25.70 -12.70
CA LYS A 316 9.96 -26.25 -11.38
C LYS A 316 11.45 -26.05 -11.11
N SER A 317 11.79 -24.93 -10.47
CA SER A 317 13.10 -24.78 -9.85
C SER A 317 13.11 -25.55 -8.52
N ASP A 318 13.63 -26.77 -8.52
CA ASP A 318 13.94 -27.53 -7.28
C ASP A 318 15.09 -26.83 -6.52
N CYS A 319 14.86 -25.65 -5.94
CA CYS A 319 15.80 -25.08 -4.97
C CYS A 319 15.72 -25.93 -3.69
N GLY A 320 16.88 -26.36 -3.18
CA GLY A 320 16.98 -27.13 -1.93
C GLY A 320 16.69 -26.31 -0.67
N HIS A 321 16.32 -25.04 -0.83
CA HIS A 321 16.16 -24.05 0.22
C HIS A 321 14.82 -23.34 0.08
N PHE A 322 14.05 -23.31 1.17
CA PHE A 322 12.93 -22.40 1.33
C PHE A 322 13.44 -21.15 2.04
N PHE A 323 13.41 -20.02 1.35
CA PHE A 323 13.71 -18.74 1.98
C PHE A 323 12.44 -18.20 2.63
N VAL A 324 12.58 -17.68 3.85
CA VAL A 324 11.47 -17.15 4.61
C VAL A 324 11.81 -15.77 5.14
N GLU A 325 10.80 -14.97 5.42
CA GLU A 325 10.97 -13.74 6.21
C GLU A 325 11.36 -14.10 7.66
N PRO A 326 11.99 -13.18 8.42
CA PRO A 326 12.26 -13.41 9.85
C PRO A 326 10.95 -13.70 10.61
N LEU A 327 10.93 -14.82 11.32
CA LEU A 327 9.77 -15.25 12.12
C LEU A 327 10.11 -15.24 13.61
N SER A 328 9.11 -15.00 14.45
CA SER A 328 9.27 -14.75 15.89
C SER A 328 9.98 -15.88 16.63
N TRP A 329 9.87 -17.13 16.16
CA TRP A 329 10.57 -18.27 16.75
C TRP A 329 12.09 -18.24 16.52
N MET A 330 12.58 -17.46 15.55
CA MET A 330 14.01 -17.28 15.27
C MET A 330 14.66 -16.28 16.23
N ARG A 331 13.86 -15.46 16.93
CA ARG A 331 14.31 -14.40 17.84
C ARG A 331 15.47 -14.82 18.77
N PRO A 332 15.42 -15.95 19.49
CA PRO A 332 16.51 -16.32 20.40
C PRO A 332 17.85 -16.56 19.71
N THR A 333 17.84 -16.88 18.41
CA THR A 333 19.05 -17.06 17.61
C THR A 333 19.55 -15.73 17.03
N LEU A 334 18.65 -14.83 16.64
CA LEU A 334 19.00 -13.54 16.01
C LEU A 334 19.50 -12.52 17.03
N GLU A 335 18.94 -12.53 18.25
CA GLU A 335 19.41 -11.70 19.37
C GLU A 335 20.85 -12.05 19.82
N GLY A 336 21.41 -13.16 19.33
CA GLY A 336 22.82 -13.49 19.50
C GLY A 336 23.78 -12.52 18.80
N GLY A 337 23.29 -11.69 17.87
CA GLY A 337 24.07 -10.63 17.21
C GLY A 337 25.08 -11.12 16.17
N GLU A 338 25.04 -12.40 15.80
CA GLU A 338 25.92 -12.96 14.77
C GLU A 338 25.45 -12.59 13.35
N LEU A 339 26.38 -12.34 12.43
CA LEU A 339 26.08 -12.04 11.03
C LEU A 339 25.51 -13.23 10.25
N GLU A 340 25.87 -14.44 10.68
CA GLU A 340 25.43 -15.70 10.09
C GLU A 340 25.38 -16.78 11.16
N GLY A 341 24.50 -17.76 10.99
CA GLY A 341 24.36 -18.82 11.97
C GLY A 341 23.38 -19.90 11.56
N ARG A 342 23.11 -20.82 12.49
CA ARG A 342 22.28 -22.01 12.24
C ARG A 342 20.90 -21.85 12.86
N LEU A 343 19.86 -22.18 12.09
CA LEU A 343 18.48 -22.19 12.59
C LEU A 343 18.11 -23.58 13.10
N CYS A 344 17.70 -23.64 14.35
CA CYS A 344 17.27 -24.86 15.04
C CYS A 344 15.76 -24.86 15.27
N CYS A 345 15.15 -26.05 15.25
CA CYS A 345 13.73 -26.19 15.53
C CYS A 345 13.40 -25.65 16.93
N PRO A 346 12.37 -24.79 17.09
CA PRO A 346 12.04 -24.17 18.38
C PRO A 346 11.46 -25.15 19.40
N ASN A 347 11.14 -26.39 18.99
CA ASN A 347 10.74 -27.43 19.93
C ASN A 347 11.96 -27.90 20.73
N THR A 348 11.97 -27.62 22.04
CA THR A 348 13.06 -27.95 22.98
C THR A 348 13.42 -29.43 23.02
N LYS A 349 12.46 -30.33 22.74
CA LYS A 349 12.71 -31.78 22.64
C LYS A 349 13.33 -32.21 21.31
N CYS A 350 13.22 -31.38 20.27
CA CYS A 350 13.65 -31.69 18.92
C CYS A 350 15.05 -31.15 18.66
N SER A 351 15.22 -29.83 18.85
CA SER A 351 16.43 -29.01 18.61
C SER A 351 17.20 -29.32 17.32
N ALA A 352 16.56 -29.96 16.34
CA ALA A 352 17.20 -30.31 15.09
C ALA A 352 17.50 -29.05 14.28
N SER A 353 18.68 -29.02 13.63
CA SER A 353 18.96 -27.98 12.65
C SER A 353 18.04 -28.13 11.46
N VAL A 354 17.23 -27.10 11.24
CA VAL A 354 16.27 -26.99 10.16
C VAL A 354 16.76 -26.08 9.04
N GLY A 355 17.74 -25.22 9.32
CA GLY A 355 18.18 -24.20 8.38
C GLY A 355 19.43 -23.44 8.81
N ARG A 356 19.67 -22.32 8.12
CA ARG A 356 20.71 -21.33 8.40
C ARG A 356 20.21 -19.93 8.09
N TYR A 357 20.85 -18.92 8.66
CA TYR A 357 20.62 -17.52 8.32
C TYR A 357 21.93 -16.79 7.99
N SER A 358 21.85 -15.75 7.19
CA SER A 358 22.95 -14.82 6.94
C SER A 358 22.38 -13.44 6.59
N TRP A 359 22.75 -12.44 7.39
CA TRP A 359 22.36 -11.04 7.15
C TRP A 359 22.99 -10.48 5.87
N ARG A 360 24.20 -10.92 5.53
CA ARG A 360 24.87 -10.60 4.25
C ARG A 360 24.21 -11.25 3.04
N GLY A 361 23.35 -12.24 3.29
CA GLY A 361 22.77 -13.06 2.25
C GLY A 361 23.72 -14.10 1.69
N PHE A 362 23.17 -14.98 0.87
CA PHE A 362 23.95 -15.95 0.09
C PHE A 362 23.19 -16.37 -1.16
N LYS A 363 23.92 -16.96 -2.11
CA LYS A 363 23.39 -17.46 -3.38
C LYS A 363 22.69 -18.82 -3.21
N CYS A 364 21.41 -18.99 -3.60
CA CYS A 364 20.79 -20.33 -3.70
C CYS A 364 21.44 -21.11 -4.86
N SER A 365 21.35 -22.45 -4.80
CA SER A 365 21.61 -23.36 -5.91
C SER A 365 20.90 -23.00 -7.22
N CYS A 366 19.78 -22.27 -7.18
CA CYS A 366 19.07 -21.78 -8.37
C CYS A 366 19.77 -20.57 -9.03
N GLY A 367 20.79 -19.99 -8.39
CA GLY A 367 21.60 -18.90 -8.91
C GLY A 367 21.20 -17.50 -8.43
N GLU A 368 20.09 -17.37 -7.71
CA GLU A 368 19.60 -16.10 -7.16
C GLU A 368 20.33 -15.74 -5.85
N TRP A 369 20.71 -14.47 -5.72
CA TRP A 369 21.29 -13.93 -4.49
C TRP A 369 20.18 -13.37 -3.62
N ILE A 370 20.08 -13.84 -2.38
CA ILE A 370 19.04 -13.41 -1.44
C ILE A 370 19.74 -12.81 -0.22
N ALA A 371 19.37 -11.59 0.14
CA ALA A 371 19.86 -10.87 1.31
C ALA A 371 18.73 -10.01 1.91
N PRO A 372 18.52 -10.01 3.24
CA PRO A 372 19.03 -11.01 4.19
C PRO A 372 18.45 -12.40 3.88
N ALA A 373 19.21 -13.46 4.16
CA ALA A 373 18.81 -14.83 3.82
C ALA A 373 18.49 -15.67 5.06
N PHE A 374 17.21 -15.98 5.29
CA PHE A 374 16.77 -16.99 6.26
C PHE A 374 16.29 -18.22 5.51
N SER A 375 17.02 -19.32 5.60
CA SER A 375 16.80 -20.48 4.77
C SER A 375 16.51 -21.72 5.58
N LEU A 376 15.40 -22.38 5.27
CA LEU A 376 15.04 -23.70 5.73
C LEU A 376 15.42 -24.74 4.67
N GLN A 377 16.11 -25.80 5.08
CA GLN A 377 16.53 -26.86 4.17
C GLN A 377 15.35 -27.77 3.82
N ASN A 378 15.11 -27.97 2.52
CA ASN A 378 14.04 -28.86 2.04
C ASN A 378 14.20 -30.30 2.58
N SER A 379 15.43 -30.80 2.75
CA SER A 379 15.68 -32.12 3.35
C SER A 379 15.26 -32.25 4.82
N ARG A 380 15.08 -31.14 5.54
CA ARG A 380 14.78 -31.07 6.98
C ARG A 380 13.35 -30.61 7.29
N VAL A 381 12.58 -30.24 6.28
CA VAL A 381 11.25 -29.66 6.40
C VAL A 381 10.30 -30.39 5.46
N ASP A 382 9.08 -30.66 5.93
CA ASP A 382 8.00 -31.22 5.12
C ASP A 382 7.01 -30.10 4.77
N GLU A 383 6.62 -30.07 3.51
CA GLU A 383 5.54 -29.22 3.01
C GLU A 383 4.19 -29.93 3.20
N VAL A 384 3.24 -29.25 3.83
CA VAL A 384 1.90 -29.78 4.09
C VAL A 384 0.86 -28.79 3.59
N MET A 385 -0.05 -29.24 2.73
CA MET A 385 -1.21 -28.47 2.31
C MET A 385 -2.35 -28.69 3.31
N THR A 386 -2.84 -27.64 3.94
CA THR A 386 -4.04 -27.70 4.79
C THR A 386 -5.27 -27.34 3.96
N SER A 387 -5.93 -28.34 3.37
CA SER A 387 -7.25 -28.15 2.78
C SER A 387 -8.28 -27.98 3.92
N GLY A 388 -8.99 -26.87 3.93
CA GLY A 388 -9.96 -26.53 4.98
C GLY A 388 -11.10 -27.54 5.10
N THR A 389 -11.03 -28.41 6.11
CA THR A 389 -12.09 -28.88 7.04
C THR A 389 -11.64 -30.20 7.68
N ARG A 390 -11.83 -30.34 9.00
CA ARG A 390 -11.49 -31.57 9.75
C ARG A 390 -12.26 -32.81 9.26
N ALA A 391 -13.41 -32.63 8.58
CA ALA A 391 -14.22 -33.72 8.03
C ALA A 391 -13.58 -34.39 6.80
N ASP A 392 -12.92 -33.62 5.93
CA ASP A 392 -12.29 -34.16 4.73
C ASP A 392 -10.93 -34.80 5.01
N SER A 393 -10.23 -34.35 6.06
CA SER A 393 -8.98 -34.97 6.51
C SER A 393 -9.14 -36.44 6.91
N ALA A 394 -10.30 -36.82 7.46
CA ALA A 394 -10.61 -38.21 7.81
C ALA A 394 -10.87 -39.06 6.56
N LYS A 395 -11.58 -38.53 5.57
CA LYS A 395 -11.84 -39.21 4.28
C LYS A 395 -10.59 -39.36 3.43
N VAL A 396 -9.74 -38.33 3.37
CA VAL A 396 -8.46 -38.36 2.64
C VAL A 396 -7.46 -39.32 3.29
N ASN A 397 -7.41 -39.37 4.63
CA ASN A 397 -6.58 -40.36 5.34
C ASN A 397 -7.14 -41.78 5.21
N ALA A 398 -8.46 -41.96 5.19
CA ALA A 398 -9.10 -43.26 4.95
C ALA A 398 -8.82 -43.76 3.52
N ALA A 399 -8.91 -42.89 2.51
CA ALA A 399 -8.58 -43.19 1.12
C ALA A 399 -7.10 -43.55 0.94
N ARG A 400 -6.17 -42.83 1.59
CA ARG A 400 -4.73 -43.16 1.55
C ARG A 400 -4.40 -44.49 2.23
N ARG A 401 -5.09 -44.85 3.32
CA ARG A 401 -4.89 -46.14 4.01
C ARG A 401 -5.48 -47.32 3.22
N ALA A 402 -6.60 -47.12 2.53
CA ALA A 402 -7.16 -48.10 1.61
C ALA A 402 -6.25 -48.34 0.39
N ALA A 403 -5.64 -47.28 -0.16
CA ALA A 403 -4.69 -47.38 -1.26
C ALA A 403 -3.36 -48.10 -0.88
N MET A 404 -3.02 -48.15 0.42
CA MET A 404 -1.85 -48.88 0.95
C MET A 404 -2.19 -50.30 1.45
N GLY A 405 -3.41 -50.81 1.21
CA GLY A 405 -3.78 -52.21 1.50
C GLY A 405 -3.91 -52.56 3.00
N ILE A 406 -3.98 -51.58 3.89
CA ILE A 406 -4.06 -51.81 5.34
C ILE A 406 -5.53 -52.07 5.72
N ARG A 407 -5.91 -53.35 5.94
CA ARG A 407 -7.24 -53.74 6.44
C ARG A 407 -7.46 -53.28 7.89
N MET A 408 -8.58 -52.60 8.15
CA MET A 408 -9.04 -52.29 9.51
C MET A 408 -9.72 -53.51 10.16
N PRO A 409 -9.65 -53.65 11.51
CA PRO A 409 -10.37 -54.71 12.24
C PRO A 409 -11.89 -54.45 12.22
N PRO A 410 -12.73 -55.50 12.20
CA PRO A 410 -14.18 -55.36 12.12
C PRO A 410 -14.76 -55.04 13.51
N GLY A 411 -15.43 -53.90 13.65
CA GLY A 411 -16.17 -53.60 14.88
C GLY A 411 -16.61 -52.15 15.01
N ALA A 412 -17.71 -51.79 14.34
CA ALA A 412 -18.68 -50.76 14.79
C ALA A 412 -19.77 -50.62 13.71
N ALA A 413 -20.67 -51.60 13.63
CA ALA A 413 -21.90 -51.49 12.86
C ALA A 413 -22.98 -50.79 13.70
N ALA A 414 -23.69 -49.87 13.05
CA ALA A 414 -25.10 -49.50 13.24
C ALA A 414 -25.58 -49.01 14.63
N ALA A 415 -25.87 -47.72 14.72
CA ALA A 415 -26.96 -47.19 15.55
C ALA A 415 -28.00 -46.55 14.62
N ALA A 416 -29.22 -47.10 14.65
CA ALA A 416 -30.34 -46.80 13.77
C ALA A 416 -31.03 -45.47 14.12
N ALA A 417 -31.60 -44.84 13.08
CA ALA A 417 -32.51 -43.70 13.17
C ALA A 417 -33.87 -44.08 13.82
N PRO A 418 -34.56 -43.15 14.52
CA PRO A 418 -35.93 -43.39 14.97
C PRO A 418 -36.92 -43.17 13.82
N LYS A 419 -37.88 -44.09 13.71
CA LYS A 419 -39.03 -44.01 12.80
C LYS A 419 -40.13 -43.16 13.41
N GLU A 420 -40.68 -42.24 12.63
CA GLU A 420 -42.03 -41.72 12.81
C GLU A 420 -43.04 -42.83 12.53
N ASN A 421 -44.14 -42.89 13.31
CA ASN A 421 -45.46 -43.27 12.81
C ASN A 421 -46.58 -43.00 13.83
N LEU A 422 -47.64 -42.38 13.29
CA LEU A 422 -49.02 -42.20 13.76
C LEU A 422 -49.30 -41.15 14.85
#